data_AF-A0A967X2C7-F1
#
_entry.id   AF-A0A967X2C7-F1
#
_cell.length_a   1.000
_cell.length_b   1.000
_cell.length_c   1.000
_cell.angle_alpha   90.00
_cell.angle_beta   90.00
_cell.angle_gamma   90.00
#
_symmetry.space_group_name_H-M   'P 1'
#
loop_
_entity.id
_entity.type
_entity.pdbx_description
1 polymer ?
#
loop_
_entity_poly.entity_id
_entity_poly.type
_entity_poly.pdbx_seq_one_letter_code
_entity_poly.pdbx_strand_id
1 'polypeptide(L)'
;LLFIDELHTLVGAGAAEGAVDAANLLKPALARGELRCIGATTLNEYRKYIEKDAALERRFQPVLVGEPTVEDTISILRGLRERYEVHHGVRI
;
A
#
# COMPACT_ATOMS: atom_id res chain seq x y z
N LEU A 1 -12.73 -8.89 1.94
CA LEU A 1 -11.94 -7.64 2.05
C LEU A 1 -10.67 -7.85 1.25
N LEU A 2 -10.43 -7.06 0.20
CA LEU A 2 -9.23 -7.19 -0.63
C LEU A 2 -8.11 -6.33 -0.06
N PHE A 3 -6.88 -6.84 0.02
CA PHE A 3 -5.69 -6.05 0.33
C PHE A 3 -4.80 -5.97 -0.90
N ILE A 4 -4.31 -4.77 -1.18
CA ILE A 4 -3.42 -4.49 -2.31
C ILE A 4 -2.19 -3.82 -1.72
N ASP A 5 -1.09 -4.55 -1.71
CA ASP A 5 0.20 -3.92 -1.44
C ASP A 5 0.64 -3.13 -2.67
N GLU A 6 1.35 -2.02 -2.46
CA GLU A 6 1.80 -1.13 -3.52
C GLU A 6 0.70 -0.75 -4.53
N LEU A 7 -0.43 -0.19 -4.04
CA LEU A 7 -1.63 0.14 -4.82
C LEU A 7 -1.33 0.89 -6.13
N HIS A 8 -0.32 1.75 -6.12
CA HIS A 8 0.08 2.54 -7.27
C HIS A 8 0.57 1.68 -8.45
N THR A 9 1.00 0.43 -8.25
CA THR A 9 1.42 -0.47 -9.33
C THR A 9 0.23 -0.85 -10.21
N LEU A 10 -0.95 -1.09 -9.62
CA LEU A 10 -2.17 -1.39 -10.36
C LEU A 10 -2.75 -0.16 -11.08
N VAL A 11 -2.47 1.04 -10.58
CA VAL A 11 -2.96 2.30 -11.16
C VAL A 11 -1.97 2.89 -12.18
N GLY A 12 -0.67 2.74 -11.93
CA GLY A 12 0.41 3.24 -12.75
C GLY A 12 0.83 2.30 -13.88
N ALA A 13 0.38 1.04 -13.87
CA ALA A 13 0.64 0.06 -14.93
C ALA A 13 0.24 0.56 -16.33
N GLY A 14 -0.74 1.47 -16.44
CA GLY A 14 -1.15 2.07 -17.72
C GLY A 14 -0.08 2.87 -18.46
N ALA A 15 1.10 3.12 -17.86
CA ALA A 15 2.21 3.83 -18.51
C ALA A 15 3.21 2.92 -19.24
N ALA A 16 3.16 1.59 -19.04
CA ALA A 16 4.01 0.63 -19.75
C ALA A 16 3.21 0.00 -20.90
N GLU A 17 3.71 0.11 -22.13
CA GLU A 17 3.08 -0.50 -23.32
C GLU A 17 2.82 -2.00 -23.08
N GLY A 18 1.55 -2.39 -23.02
CA GLY A 18 1.12 -3.78 -22.92
C GLY A 18 0.73 -4.27 -21.52
N ALA A 19 0.90 -3.47 -20.46
CA ALA A 19 0.33 -3.81 -19.17
C ALA A 19 -1.19 -3.55 -19.19
N VAL A 20 -1.98 -4.56 -18.82
CA VAL A 20 -3.43 -4.41 -18.64
C VAL A 20 -3.64 -3.30 -17.60
N ASP A 21 -4.31 -2.23 -18.00
CA ASP A 21 -4.69 -1.13 -17.11
C ASP A 21 -5.73 -1.64 -16.11
N ALA A 22 -5.25 -2.31 -15.06
CA ALA A 22 -6.05 -2.86 -13.99
C ALA A 22 -6.91 -1.76 -13.34
N ALA A 23 -6.48 -0.49 -13.40
CA ALA A 23 -7.26 0.64 -12.92
C ALA A 23 -8.62 0.75 -13.63
N ASN A 24 -8.69 0.50 -14.95
CA ASN A 24 -9.95 0.57 -15.69
C ASN A 24 -10.92 -0.55 -15.32
N LEU A 25 -10.41 -1.70 -14.87
CA LEU A 25 -11.24 -2.80 -14.35
C LEU A 25 -11.72 -2.53 -12.92
N LEU A 26 -10.89 -1.88 -12.10
CA LEU A 26 -11.19 -1.59 -10.70
C LEU A 26 -12.13 -0.40 -10.53
N LYS A 27 -11.99 0.65 -11.35
CA LYS A 27 -12.81 1.89 -11.26
C LYS A 27 -14.32 1.61 -11.22
N PRO A 28 -14.92 0.79 -12.12
CA PRO A 28 -16.35 0.50 -12.06
C PRO A 28 -16.77 -0.26 -10.79
N ALA A 29 -15.96 -1.23 -10.35
CA ALA A 29 -16.27 -2.05 -9.17
C ALA A 29 -16.17 -1.24 -7.86
N LEU A 30 -15.17 -0.35 -7.76
CA LEU A 30 -15.05 0.64 -6.68
C LEU A 30 -16.20 1.65 -6.74
N ALA A 31 -16.62 2.04 -7.96
CA ALA A 31 -17.67 3.02 -8.14
C ALA A 31 -19.04 2.52 -7.69
N ARG A 32 -19.34 1.25 -7.94
CA ARG A 32 -20.58 0.58 -7.53
C ARG A 32 -20.54 0.07 -6.08
N GLY A 33 -19.38 0.11 -5.43
CA GLY A 33 -19.20 -0.41 -4.07
C GLY A 33 -19.18 -1.95 -3.98
N GLU A 34 -19.09 -2.63 -5.13
CA GLU A 34 -18.97 -4.09 -5.24
C GLU A 34 -17.59 -4.55 -4.77
N LEU A 35 -16.57 -3.71 -4.95
CA LEU A 35 -15.22 -3.95 -4.45
C LEU A 35 -14.95 -3.11 -3.21
N ARG A 36 -14.55 -3.79 -2.13
CA ARG A 36 -14.00 -3.17 -0.92
C ARG A 36 -12.55 -3.61 -0.75
N CYS A 37 -11.63 -2.66 -0.88
CA CYS A 37 -10.20 -2.92 -0.73
C CYS A 37 -9.51 -1.94 0.20
N ILE A 38 -8.37 -2.38 0.75
CA ILE A 38 -7.40 -1.54 1.43
C ILE A 38 -6.13 -1.58 0.58
N GLY A 39 -5.62 -0.39 0.23
CA GLY A 39 -4.37 -0.25 -0.52
C GLY A 39 -3.27 0.35 0.35
N ALA A 40 -2.07 -0.19 0.27
CA ALA A 40 -0.86 0.42 0.84
C ALA A 40 -0.05 1.12 -0.26
N THR A 41 0.49 2.30 0.03
CA THR A 41 1.34 3.05 -0.92
C THR A 41 2.14 4.11 -0.16
N THR A 42 3.21 4.61 -0.76
CA THR A 42 3.90 5.79 -0.23
C THR A 42 3.14 7.08 -0.56
N LEU A 43 3.40 8.15 0.22
CA LEU A 43 2.80 9.47 -0.03
C LEU A 43 3.13 10.01 -1.44
N ASN A 44 4.34 9.76 -1.92
CA ASN A 44 4.80 10.24 -3.23
C ASN A 44 4.05 9.54 -4.37
N GLU A 45 3.84 8.23 -4.26
CA GLU A 45 3.07 7.46 -5.24
C GLU A 45 1.59 7.82 -5.20
N TYR A 46 1.01 8.02 -4.02
CA TYR A 46 -0.37 8.49 -3.89
C TYR A 46 -0.58 9.80 -4.67
N ARG A 47 0.28 10.80 -4.42
CA ARG A 47 0.28 12.09 -5.12
C ARG A 47 0.47 11.95 -6.63
N LYS A 48 1.27 10.99 -7.07
CA LYS A 48 1.62 10.81 -8.49
C LYS A 48 0.54 10.08 -9.26
N TYR A 49 -0.08 9.05 -8.68
CA TYR A 49 -0.94 8.10 -9.39
C TYR A 49 -2.40 8.11 -8.96
N ILE A 50 -2.71 8.43 -7.70
CA ILE A 50 -4.08 8.37 -7.16
C ILE A 50 -4.71 9.77 -7.14
N GLU A 51 -4.02 10.75 -6.56
CA GLU A 51 -4.51 12.12 -6.38
C GLU A 51 -4.76 12.84 -7.71
N LYS A 52 -4.01 12.47 -8.76
CA LYS A 52 -4.21 13.03 -10.11
C LYS A 52 -5.43 12.47 -10.84
N ASP A 53 -5.99 11.34 -10.39
CA ASP A 53 -7.15 10.70 -11.01
C ASP A 53 -8.40 10.96 -10.17
N ALA A 54 -9.24 11.90 -10.63
CA ALA A 54 -10.46 12.31 -9.93
C ALA A 54 -11.47 11.16 -9.67
N ALA A 55 -11.42 10.07 -10.43
CA ALA A 55 -12.29 8.92 -10.19
C ALA A 55 -11.78 8.07 -9.02
N LEU A 56 -10.46 7.97 -8.83
CA LEU A 56 -9.86 7.23 -7.72
C LEU A 56 -9.81 8.07 -6.44
N GLU A 57 -9.44 9.34 -6.54
CA GLU A 57 -9.36 10.29 -5.42
C GLU A 57 -10.67 10.33 -4.62
N ARG A 58 -11.83 10.30 -5.30
CA ARG A 58 -13.16 10.32 -4.66
C ARG A 58 -13.58 8.98 -4.03
N ARG A 59 -12.82 7.90 -4.26
CA ARG A 59 -13.17 6.54 -3.85
C ARG A 59 -12.26 6.01 -2.75
N PHE A 60 -11.06 6.56 -2.63
CA PHE A 60 -10.16 6.27 -1.53
C PHE A 60 -10.24 7.38 -0.48
N GLN A 61 -10.37 6.96 0.78
CA GLN A 61 -10.14 7.85 1.92
C GLN A 61 -8.69 7.66 2.37
N PRO A 62 -7.82 8.68 2.27
CA PRO A 62 -6.45 8.56 2.76
C PRO A 62 -6.45 8.42 4.28
N VAL A 63 -5.74 7.40 4.76
CA VAL A 63 -5.38 7.21 6.17
C VAL A 63 -3.86 7.32 6.24
N LEU A 64 -3.36 8.42 6.80
CA LEU A 64 -1.92 8.67 6.89
C LEU A 64 -1.32 7.77 7.96
N VAL A 65 -0.34 6.96 7.57
CA VAL A 65 0.45 6.13 8.48
C VAL A 65 1.82 6.78 8.61
N GLY A 66 2.13 7.30 9.80
CA GLY A 66 3.43 7.87 10.12
C GLY A 66 4.46 6.80 10.49
N GLU A 67 5.71 7.23 10.62
CA GLU A 67 6.76 6.40 11.19
C GLU A 67 6.45 6.06 12.67
N PRO A 68 6.86 4.87 13.14
CA PRO A 68 6.71 4.50 14.55
C PRO A 68 7.54 5.43 15.44
N THR A 69 7.07 5.65 16.67
CA THR A 69 7.90 6.34 17.67
C THR A 69 9.13 5.50 18.03
N VAL A 70 10.10 6.10 18.72
CA VAL A 70 11.28 5.36 19.23
C VAL A 70 10.84 4.20 20.13
N GLU A 71 9.85 4.42 21.00
CA GLU A 71 9.34 3.40 21.93
C GLU A 71 8.63 2.25 21.20
N ASP A 72 7.81 2.57 20.19
CA ASP A 72 7.16 1.59 19.34
C ASP A 72 8.20 0.78 18.54
N THR A 73 9.21 1.48 18.00
CA THR A 73 10.31 0.86 17.25
C THR A 73 11.08 -0.13 18.11
N ILE A 74 11.44 0.26 19.35
CA ILE A 74 12.09 -0.64 20.31
C ILE A 74 11.23 -1.89 20.56
N SER A 75 9.92 -1.72 20.69
CA SER A 75 8.99 -2.83 20.91
C SER A 75 8.89 -3.76 19.70
N ILE A 76 8.84 -3.21 18.48
CA ILE A 76 8.88 -3.97 17.22
C ILE A 76 10.19 -4.77 17.14
N LEU A 77 11.34 -4.13 17.40
CA LEU A 77 12.65 -4.78 17.34
C LEU A 77 12.80 -5.90 18.38
N ARG A 78 12.27 -5.72 19.59
CA ARG A 78 12.21 -6.79 20.61
C ARG A 78 11.41 -7.99 20.11
N GLY A 79 10.31 -7.77 19.38
CA GLY A 79 9.53 -8.84 18.76
C GLY A 79 10.26 -9.55 17.60
N LEU A 80 11.16 -8.85 16.91
CA LEU A 80 11.97 -9.44 15.83
C LEU A 80 13.24 -10.14 16.31
N ARG A 81 13.72 -9.82 17.52
CA ARG A 81 15.00 -10.28 18.08
C ARG A 81 15.23 -11.78 17.88
N GLU A 82 14.30 -12.64 18.31
CA GLU A 82 14.45 -14.09 18.25
C GLU A 82 14.71 -14.59 16.82
N ARG A 83 14.00 -14.00 15.83
CA ARG A 83 14.19 -14.36 14.41
C ARG A 83 15.59 -14.02 13.92
N TYR A 84 16.12 -12.87 14.34
CA TYR A 84 17.48 -12.45 13.98
C TYR A 84 18.55 -13.29 14.70
N GLU A 85 18.37 -13.59 15.99
CA GLU A 85 19.28 -14.45 16.75
C GLU A 85 19.41 -15.83 16.11
N VAL A 86 18.29 -16.45 15.73
CA VAL A 86 18.27 -17.76 15.04
C VAL A 86 18.92 -17.67 13.66
N HIS A 87 18.59 -16.64 12.88
CA HIS A 87 19.12 -16.49 11.52
C HIS A 87 20.65 -16.28 11.50
N HIS A 88 21.18 -15.54 12.46
CA HIS A 88 22.60 -15.18 12.51
C HIS A 88 23.44 -16.03 13.48
N GLY A 89 22.82 -16.86 14.33
CA GLY A 89 23.53 -17.68 15.31
C GLY A 89 24.19 -16.86 16.41
N VAL A 90 23.62 -15.70 16.74
CA VAL A 90 24.13 -14.76 17.75
C VAL A 90 23.07 -14.49 18.81
N ARG A 91 23.46 -13.82 19.91
CA ARG A 91 22.55 -13.35 20.96
C ARG A 91 22.55 -11.83 21.00
N ILE A 92 21.37 -11.19 20.99
CA ILE A 92 21.17 -9.74 20.87
C ILE A 92 20.35 -9.21 22.06
#